data_AF-A0A2S4UAS2-F1
#
_entry.id   AF-A0A2S4UAS2-F1
#
_cell.length_a   1.000
_cell.length_b   1.000
_cell.length_c   1.000
_cell.angle_alpha   90.00
_cell.angle_beta   90.00
_cell.angle_gamma   90.00
#
_symmetry.space_group_name_H-M   'P 1'
#
loop_
_entity.id
_entity.type
_entity.pdbx_description
1 polymer ?
#
loop_
_entity_poly.entity_id
_entity_poly.type
_entity_poly.pdbx_seq_one_letter_code
_entity_poly.pdbx_strand_id
1 'polypeptide(L)'
;MVELRKDPPEIDPIAVKKPNITMLKLMVASDNSAEGMVFEGDLGTCMNLESLRKQRKPSGHLETSLASCFTLLGASHILWNVAQAIYLMHYGNPQDSNNLGAWQTLSSLGVPAEKPTTKKDFSLMITNLTKSHEASILYCLLTVMGYPHALLPDKKVTLPSQKLKDVVDKCYTRFFSPAAFDALDDDSDDSDASEDSQSSTGKTPATLDPQKTLRNQPPRVLALKNLLLRLRDFASIVECDRAMRAGDIGRVINMWNRWAVMANGMTGLRNYAIHLPRMVLLLTKVLPEGLATVLRHSLLVCPSGRPNHFVGKDFYLENQNFWLKYFYNHSGIGTEINRLKDVFSLNISIGLKGDSGKNLIIQSHKHELTTDSINNFLKMAQQHEILSDKTHKQIE
;
A
#
# COMPACT_ATOMS: atom_id res chain seq x y z
N MET A 1 20.44 22.82 -17.67
CA MET A 1 19.60 22.56 -16.47
C MET A 1 19.09 21.12 -16.62
N VAL A 2 19.37 20.22 -15.68
CA VAL A 2 18.90 18.83 -15.79
C VAL A 2 17.47 18.72 -15.33
N GLU A 3 16.63 18.11 -16.16
CA GLU A 3 15.24 17.86 -15.84
C GLU A 3 15.15 16.79 -14.74
N LEU A 4 14.53 17.15 -13.62
CA LEU A 4 14.25 16.24 -12.52
C LEU A 4 12.83 15.73 -12.70
N ARG A 5 12.67 14.46 -13.07
CA ARG A 5 11.35 13.81 -13.08
C ARG A 5 10.82 13.76 -11.66
N LYS A 6 9.70 14.45 -11.42
CA LYS A 6 9.01 14.51 -10.11
C LYS A 6 7.93 13.43 -9.98
N ASP A 7 7.47 12.93 -11.13
CA ASP A 7 6.39 11.97 -11.22
C ASP A 7 6.91 10.68 -11.88
N PRO A 8 6.48 9.50 -11.41
CA PRO A 8 6.79 8.24 -12.07
C PRO A 8 6.16 8.19 -13.48
N PRO A 9 6.75 7.42 -14.42
CA PRO A 9 6.23 7.33 -15.78
C PRO A 9 4.81 6.75 -15.80
N GLU A 10 3.95 7.34 -16.61
CA GLU A 10 2.59 6.86 -16.84
C GLU A 10 2.60 5.50 -17.57
N ILE A 11 1.63 4.64 -17.24
CA ILE A 11 1.51 3.31 -17.84
C ILE A 11 0.12 3.14 -18.48
N ASP A 12 -0.95 3.32 -17.73
CA ASP A 12 -2.33 3.21 -18.23
C ASP A 12 -3.22 4.20 -17.45
N PRO A 13 -3.16 5.51 -17.79
CA PRO A 13 -3.94 6.54 -17.12
C PRO A 13 -5.41 6.52 -17.54
N ILE A 14 -6.31 6.60 -16.55
CA ILE A 14 -7.75 6.73 -16.75
C ILE A 14 -8.09 8.22 -16.94
N ALA A 15 -8.91 8.51 -17.94
CA ALA A 15 -9.38 9.87 -18.19
C ALA A 15 -10.17 10.43 -16.99
N VAL A 16 -9.84 11.67 -16.59
CA VAL A 16 -10.54 12.37 -15.50
C VAL A 16 -11.96 12.70 -15.94
N LYS A 17 -12.94 11.91 -15.46
CA LYS A 17 -14.37 12.13 -15.69
C LYS A 17 -15.15 11.86 -14.41
N LYS A 18 -16.16 12.70 -14.14
CA LYS A 18 -17.11 12.41 -13.06
C LYS A 18 -17.84 11.10 -13.35
N PRO A 19 -17.91 10.17 -12.40
CA PRO A 19 -18.52 8.87 -12.63
C PRO A 19 -20.02 9.03 -12.89
N ASN A 20 -20.52 8.41 -13.96
CA ASN A 20 -21.94 8.27 -14.21
C ASN A 20 -22.40 6.94 -13.60
N ILE A 21 -22.67 6.95 -12.28
CA ILE A 21 -23.08 5.76 -11.53
C ILE A 21 -24.58 5.82 -11.28
N THR A 22 -25.28 4.79 -11.73
CA THR A 22 -26.67 4.53 -11.35
C THR A 22 -26.69 3.42 -10.31
N MET A 23 -27.18 3.70 -9.09
CA MET A 23 -27.42 2.64 -8.11
C MET A 23 -28.71 1.89 -8.50
N LEU A 24 -28.53 0.66 -8.98
CA LEU A 24 -29.65 -0.21 -9.33
C LEU A 24 -30.13 -0.97 -8.10
N LYS A 25 -31.45 -1.21 -8.02
CA LYS A 25 -31.99 -2.20 -7.07
C LYS A 25 -31.35 -3.55 -7.39
N LEU A 26 -30.85 -4.24 -6.36
CA LEU A 26 -30.32 -5.61 -6.46
C LEU A 26 -31.31 -6.61 -7.12
N MET A 27 -32.62 -6.31 -7.15
CA MET A 27 -33.63 -7.07 -7.87
C MET A 27 -33.72 -6.72 -9.37
N VAL A 28 -33.64 -5.44 -9.74
CA VAL A 28 -33.61 -5.00 -11.15
C VAL A 28 -32.30 -5.44 -11.83
N ALA A 29 -31.21 -5.52 -11.07
CA ALA A 29 -29.95 -6.13 -11.49
C ALA A 29 -30.09 -7.64 -11.83
N SER A 30 -31.03 -8.34 -11.20
CA SER A 30 -31.30 -9.75 -11.51
C SER A 30 -31.99 -9.89 -12.87
N ASP A 31 -32.92 -8.99 -13.18
CA ASP A 31 -33.67 -8.99 -14.46
C ASP A 31 -32.77 -8.55 -15.63
N ASN A 32 -31.80 -7.65 -15.38
CA ASN A 32 -30.77 -7.25 -16.34
C ASN A 32 -29.52 -8.15 -16.33
N SER A 33 -29.53 -9.26 -15.58
CA SER A 33 -28.34 -10.11 -15.45
C SER A 33 -27.91 -10.72 -16.79
N ALA A 34 -28.75 -10.70 -17.83
CA ALA A 34 -28.36 -11.07 -19.19
C ALA A 34 -27.26 -10.16 -19.80
N GLU A 35 -27.10 -8.92 -19.34
CA GLU A 35 -26.19 -7.91 -19.94
C GLU A 35 -24.76 -7.91 -19.38
N GLY A 36 -24.40 -8.82 -18.47
CA GLY A 36 -23.07 -8.88 -17.88
C GLY A 36 -22.86 -7.85 -16.76
N MET A 37 -22.65 -8.33 -15.53
CA MET A 37 -22.57 -7.45 -14.36
C MET A 37 -21.24 -7.58 -13.63
N VAL A 38 -20.58 -6.46 -13.31
CA VAL A 38 -19.33 -6.46 -12.54
C VAL A 38 -19.61 -6.02 -11.10
N PHE A 39 -19.34 -6.91 -10.16
CA PHE A 39 -19.39 -6.68 -8.73
C PHE A 39 -17.97 -6.49 -8.18
N GLU A 40 -17.77 -5.42 -7.42
CA GLU A 40 -16.50 -5.15 -6.76
C GLU A 40 -16.73 -4.98 -5.26
N GLY A 41 -15.83 -5.51 -4.46
CA GLY A 41 -15.95 -5.39 -3.01
C GLY A 41 -14.86 -6.14 -2.27
N ASP A 42 -15.06 -6.32 -0.97
CA ASP A 42 -14.17 -7.13 -0.16
C ASP A 42 -14.16 -8.60 -0.60
N LEU A 43 -13.14 -9.32 -0.15
CA LEU A 43 -12.96 -10.73 -0.52
C LEU A 43 -14.11 -11.61 0.01
N GLY A 44 -14.66 -11.31 1.18
CA GLY A 44 -15.79 -12.07 1.75
C GLY A 44 -17.03 -12.00 0.85
N THR A 45 -17.35 -10.81 0.35
CA THR A 45 -18.45 -10.56 -0.58
C THR A 45 -18.24 -11.31 -1.90
N CYS A 46 -17.02 -11.26 -2.45
CA CYS A 46 -16.68 -12.01 -3.65
C CYS A 46 -16.87 -13.52 -3.45
N MET A 47 -16.43 -14.06 -2.31
CA MET A 47 -16.57 -15.49 -1.97
C MET A 47 -18.01 -15.92 -1.77
N ASN A 48 -18.84 -15.08 -1.17
CA ASN A 48 -20.26 -15.36 -1.03
C ASN A 48 -20.95 -15.46 -2.40
N LEU A 49 -20.62 -14.57 -3.34
CA LEU A 49 -21.20 -14.64 -4.68
C LEU A 49 -20.70 -15.87 -5.46
N GLU A 50 -19.42 -16.21 -5.35
CA GLU A 50 -18.89 -17.45 -5.95
C GLU A 50 -19.53 -18.71 -5.35
N SER A 51 -19.76 -18.72 -4.03
CA SER A 51 -20.46 -19.81 -3.34
C SER A 51 -21.89 -19.97 -3.85
N LEU A 52 -22.63 -18.85 -3.97
CA LEU A 52 -23.99 -18.84 -4.53
C LEU A 52 -24.02 -19.38 -5.96
N ARG A 53 -23.04 -19.05 -6.79
CA ARG A 53 -22.92 -19.62 -8.15
C ARG A 53 -22.69 -21.13 -8.13
N LYS A 54 -21.82 -21.62 -7.25
CA LYS A 54 -21.54 -23.07 -7.12
C LYS A 54 -22.73 -23.86 -6.58
N GLN A 55 -23.54 -23.26 -5.69
CA GLN A 55 -24.71 -23.90 -5.10
C GLN A 55 -25.92 -23.95 -6.04
N ARG A 56 -26.04 -22.98 -6.96
CA ARG A 56 -27.05 -23.06 -8.01
C ARG A 56 -26.66 -24.18 -8.97
N LYS A 57 -27.48 -25.24 -9.08
CA LYS A 57 -27.51 -26.05 -10.30
C LYS A 57 -27.73 -25.05 -11.44
N PRO A 58 -26.86 -24.95 -12.46
CA PRO A 58 -27.06 -23.98 -13.52
C PRO A 58 -28.44 -24.24 -14.10
N SER A 59 -29.38 -23.33 -13.86
CA SER A 59 -30.60 -23.31 -14.63
C SER A 59 -30.18 -23.06 -16.08
N GLY A 60 -30.86 -23.68 -17.05
CA GLY A 60 -30.59 -23.43 -18.47
C GLY A 60 -30.88 -21.98 -18.90
N HIS A 61 -31.37 -21.13 -17.98
CA HIS A 61 -31.78 -19.77 -18.23
C HIS A 61 -30.69 -18.79 -17.77
N LEU A 62 -30.14 -18.02 -18.72
CA LEU A 62 -29.05 -17.07 -18.50
C LEU A 62 -29.32 -16.16 -17.28
N GLU A 63 -30.56 -15.67 -17.18
CA GLU A 63 -31.08 -14.71 -16.19
C GLU A 63 -30.99 -15.17 -14.73
N THR A 64 -30.91 -16.49 -14.49
CA THR A 64 -30.92 -17.04 -13.12
C THR A 64 -29.63 -17.79 -12.76
N SER A 65 -28.72 -17.98 -13.72
CA SER A 65 -27.46 -18.68 -13.51
C SER A 65 -26.38 -17.85 -12.81
N LEU A 66 -26.51 -16.51 -12.79
CA LEU A 66 -25.44 -15.57 -12.39
C LEU A 66 -24.11 -15.77 -13.14
N ALA A 67 -24.10 -16.53 -14.25
CA ALA A 67 -22.89 -16.83 -15.01
C ALA A 67 -22.30 -15.58 -15.69
N SER A 68 -23.17 -14.63 -16.02
CA SER A 68 -22.85 -13.30 -16.56
C SER A 68 -22.36 -12.31 -15.50
N CYS A 69 -22.40 -12.65 -14.21
CA CYS A 69 -21.83 -11.82 -13.17
C CYS A 69 -20.31 -12.04 -13.10
N PHE A 70 -19.56 -11.01 -12.76
CA PHE A 70 -18.10 -11.03 -12.66
C PHE A 70 -17.70 -10.35 -11.35
N THR A 71 -16.78 -10.93 -10.58
CA THR A 71 -16.35 -10.37 -9.30
C THR A 71 -14.89 -9.97 -9.33
N LEU A 72 -14.62 -8.76 -8.87
CA LEU A 72 -13.27 -8.25 -8.67
C LEU A 72 -13.07 -7.88 -7.20
N LEU A 73 -11.85 -8.12 -6.72
CA LEU A 73 -11.41 -7.57 -5.45
C LEU A 73 -11.33 -6.05 -5.57
N GLY A 74 -11.97 -5.35 -4.64
CA GLY A 74 -11.98 -3.90 -4.61
C GLY A 74 -10.56 -3.32 -4.47
N ALA A 75 -10.25 -2.29 -5.26
CA ALA A 75 -8.92 -1.70 -5.30
C ALA A 75 -8.50 -1.10 -3.95
N SER A 76 -9.44 -0.43 -3.27
CA SER A 76 -9.18 0.11 -1.93
C SER A 76 -8.99 -0.99 -0.90
N HIS A 77 -9.81 -2.05 -0.94
CA HIS A 77 -9.65 -3.19 -0.03
C HIS A 77 -8.32 -3.92 -0.19
N ILE A 78 -7.81 -4.06 -1.43
CA ILE A 78 -6.47 -4.64 -1.65
C ILE A 78 -5.42 -3.76 -1.00
N LEU A 79 -5.41 -2.45 -1.32
CA LEU A 79 -4.45 -1.50 -0.76
C LEU A 79 -4.47 -1.54 0.78
N TRP A 80 -5.65 -1.48 1.39
CA TRP A 80 -5.81 -1.46 2.84
C TRP A 80 -5.33 -2.73 3.53
N ASN A 81 -5.70 -3.92 3.03
CA ASN A 81 -5.31 -5.18 3.65
C ASN A 81 -3.80 -5.44 3.48
N VAL A 82 -3.23 -5.15 2.29
CA VAL A 82 -1.79 -5.30 2.06
C VAL A 82 -1.00 -4.29 2.88
N ALA A 83 -1.40 -3.01 2.88
CA ALA A 83 -0.77 -1.98 3.68
C ALA A 83 -0.79 -2.33 5.16
N GLN A 84 -1.90 -2.87 5.68
CA GLN A 84 -1.97 -3.31 7.06
C GLN A 84 -1.00 -4.45 7.36
N ALA A 85 -0.97 -5.49 6.52
CA ALA A 85 -0.10 -6.63 6.74
C ALA A 85 1.38 -6.21 6.75
N ILE A 86 1.78 -5.34 5.80
CA ILE A 86 3.13 -4.77 5.73
C ILE A 86 3.40 -3.89 6.95
N TYR A 87 2.45 -3.03 7.32
CA TYR A 87 2.60 -2.12 8.44
C TYR A 87 2.78 -2.86 9.77
N LEU A 88 1.99 -3.91 10.02
CA LEU A 88 2.10 -4.75 11.21
C LEU A 88 3.40 -5.53 11.26
N MET A 89 3.86 -6.06 10.12
CA MET A 89 5.13 -6.77 10.02
C MET A 89 6.32 -5.88 10.41
N HIS A 90 6.31 -4.62 9.97
CA HIS A 90 7.37 -3.66 10.24
C HIS A 90 7.12 -2.80 11.47
N TYR A 91 6.02 -3.00 12.19
CA TYR A 91 5.63 -2.11 13.29
C TYR A 91 6.65 -2.13 14.41
N GLY A 92 7.13 -3.32 14.78
CA GLY A 92 8.04 -3.55 15.88
C GLY A 92 7.34 -3.71 17.24
N ASN A 93 8.14 -3.70 18.31
CA ASN A 93 7.67 -3.86 19.69
C ASN A 93 7.89 -2.56 20.50
N PRO A 94 6.83 -1.79 20.79
CA PRO A 94 6.94 -0.57 21.61
C PRO A 94 7.36 -0.79 23.06
N GLN A 95 7.31 -2.03 23.55
CA GLN A 95 7.74 -2.37 24.92
C GLN A 95 9.26 -2.59 25.01
N ASP A 96 9.95 -2.70 23.87
CA ASP A 96 11.39 -2.85 23.80
C ASP A 96 12.01 -1.57 23.21
N SER A 97 12.67 -0.78 24.05
CA SER A 97 13.29 0.49 23.63
C SER A 97 14.44 0.32 22.64
N ASN A 98 14.99 -0.90 22.50
CA ASN A 98 16.02 -1.20 21.50
C ASN A 98 15.41 -1.61 20.15
N ASN A 99 14.09 -1.80 20.07
CA ASN A 99 13.42 -2.18 18.84
C ASN A 99 13.19 -0.97 17.93
N LEU A 100 13.90 -0.94 16.79
CA LEU A 100 13.86 0.17 15.82
C LEU A 100 12.74 0.05 14.76
N GLY A 101 11.62 -0.57 15.14
CA GLY A 101 10.45 -0.72 14.26
C GLY A 101 9.83 0.60 13.83
N ALA A 102 8.78 0.54 13.00
CA ALA A 102 8.07 1.73 12.53
C ALA A 102 7.52 2.58 13.69
N TRP A 103 7.17 1.94 14.82
CA TRP A 103 6.68 2.62 16.03
C TRP A 103 7.67 3.68 16.53
N GLN A 104 8.98 3.38 16.55
CA GLN A 104 10.01 4.29 17.08
C GLN A 104 10.17 5.52 16.16
N THR A 105 10.11 5.30 14.85
CA THR A 105 10.09 6.39 13.86
C THR A 105 8.85 7.27 14.07
N LEU A 106 7.67 6.69 14.23
CA LEU A 106 6.43 7.44 14.44
C LEU A 106 6.43 8.23 15.74
N SER A 107 6.87 7.61 16.83
CA SER A 107 7.03 8.25 18.14
C SER A 107 7.94 9.49 18.05
N SER A 108 9.09 9.37 17.38
CA SER A 108 10.02 10.49 17.17
C SER A 108 9.46 11.63 16.28
N LEU A 109 8.50 11.32 15.41
CA LEU A 109 7.79 12.31 14.59
C LEU A 109 6.64 12.99 15.35
N GLY A 110 6.37 12.61 16.61
CA GLY A 110 5.29 13.12 17.43
C GLY A 110 3.93 12.45 17.16
N VAL A 111 3.93 11.26 16.55
CA VAL A 111 2.72 10.46 16.32
C VAL A 111 2.56 9.44 17.45
N PRO A 112 1.40 9.38 18.13
CA PRO A 112 1.13 8.33 19.12
C PRO A 112 1.32 6.93 18.52
N ALA A 113 2.20 6.12 19.13
CA ALA A 113 2.70 4.88 18.55
C ALA A 113 2.80 3.72 19.58
N GLU A 114 2.03 3.79 20.66
CA GLU A 114 1.96 2.69 21.64
C GLU A 114 1.28 1.45 21.03
N LYS A 115 0.40 1.66 20.04
CA LYS A 115 -0.30 0.61 19.31
C LYS A 115 -0.41 0.97 17.82
N PRO A 116 -0.35 -0.02 16.92
CA PRO A 116 -0.62 0.21 15.51
C PRO A 116 -2.00 0.84 15.30
N THR A 117 -2.09 1.78 14.35
CA THR A 117 -3.35 2.36 13.91
C THR A 117 -4.32 1.24 13.51
N THR A 118 -5.56 1.32 13.99
CA THR A 118 -6.54 0.24 13.82
C THR A 118 -7.10 0.16 12.39
N LYS A 119 -7.69 -1.00 12.03
CA LYS A 119 -8.42 -1.22 10.76
C LYS A 119 -9.52 -0.18 10.47
N LYS A 120 -10.01 0.53 11.49
CA LYS A 120 -11.11 1.48 11.32
C LYS A 120 -10.67 2.77 10.64
N ASP A 121 -9.36 3.05 10.60
CA ASP A 121 -8.82 4.30 10.06
C ASP A 121 -7.63 4.04 9.11
N PHE A 122 -7.94 3.47 7.94
CA PHE A 122 -6.95 3.18 6.91
C PHE A 122 -6.27 4.44 6.36
N SER A 123 -6.99 5.56 6.29
CA SER A 123 -6.45 6.85 5.85
C SER A 123 -5.32 7.32 6.78
N LEU A 124 -5.53 7.23 8.10
CA LEU A 124 -4.50 7.55 9.08
C LEU A 124 -3.34 6.55 9.03
N MET A 125 -3.61 5.26 8.83
CA MET A 125 -2.57 4.24 8.72
C MET A 125 -1.64 4.51 7.52
N ILE A 126 -2.19 4.76 6.33
CA ILE A 126 -1.42 5.10 5.12
C ILE A 126 -0.63 6.40 5.32
N THR A 127 -1.23 7.39 5.99
CA THR A 127 -0.55 8.64 6.34
C THR A 127 0.66 8.40 7.23
N ASN A 128 0.50 7.63 8.31
CA ASN A 128 1.58 7.33 9.24
C ASN A 128 2.70 6.53 8.57
N LEU A 129 2.34 5.52 7.77
CA LEU A 129 3.30 4.77 6.95
C LEU A 129 4.08 5.71 6.02
N THR A 130 3.40 6.62 5.33
CA THR A 130 4.03 7.58 4.41
C THR A 130 4.99 8.52 5.15
N LYS A 131 4.59 9.06 6.31
CA LYS A 131 5.44 9.91 7.15
C LYS A 131 6.72 9.19 7.59
N SER A 132 6.58 7.95 8.06
CA SER A 132 7.70 7.10 8.47
C SER A 132 8.65 6.80 7.30
N HIS A 133 8.07 6.52 6.12
CA HIS A 133 8.82 6.26 4.89
C HIS A 133 9.62 7.48 4.42
N GLU A 134 8.97 8.65 4.33
CA GLU A 134 9.59 9.90 3.85
C GLU A 134 10.68 10.40 4.81
N ALA A 135 10.46 10.31 6.13
CA ALA A 135 11.47 10.65 7.12
C ALA A 135 12.72 9.75 6.99
N SER A 136 12.52 8.44 6.84
CA SER A 136 13.61 7.48 6.68
C SER A 136 14.41 7.71 5.39
N ILE A 137 13.74 8.01 4.27
CA ILE A 137 14.41 8.37 3.00
C ILE A 137 15.22 9.66 3.15
N LEU A 138 14.66 10.67 3.82
CA LEU A 138 15.37 11.92 4.07
C LEU A 138 16.68 11.68 4.82
N TYR A 139 16.67 10.82 5.84
CA TYR A 139 17.90 10.47 6.55
C TYR A 139 18.93 9.80 5.63
N CYS A 140 18.51 8.87 4.78
CA CYS A 140 19.39 8.25 3.78
C CYS A 140 20.04 9.29 2.84
N LEU A 141 19.25 10.28 2.38
CA LEU A 141 19.72 11.37 1.54
C LEU A 141 20.75 12.25 2.27
N LEU A 142 20.48 12.64 3.51
CA LEU A 142 21.40 13.45 4.33
C LEU A 142 22.73 12.72 4.58
N THR A 143 22.68 11.40 4.84
CA THR A 143 23.88 10.57 4.99
C THR A 143 24.71 10.54 3.71
N VAL A 144 24.08 10.40 2.54
CA VAL A 144 24.78 10.42 1.24
C VAL A 144 25.36 11.80 0.91
N MET A 145 24.69 12.87 1.37
CA MET A 145 25.19 14.24 1.22
C MET A 145 26.36 14.58 2.16
N GLY A 146 26.72 13.69 3.10
CA GLY A 146 27.79 13.93 4.08
C GLY A 146 27.34 14.72 5.30
N TYR A 147 26.03 14.79 5.57
CA TYR A 147 25.44 15.51 6.70
C TYR A 147 24.64 14.60 7.65
N PRO A 148 25.16 13.44 8.09
CA PRO A 148 24.39 12.49 8.92
C PRO A 148 23.96 13.09 10.27
N HIS A 149 24.72 14.05 10.79
CA HIS A 149 24.45 14.72 12.06
C HIS A 149 23.74 16.07 11.93
N ALA A 150 23.41 16.52 10.72
CA ALA A 150 22.80 17.83 10.53
C ALA A 150 21.32 17.83 10.89
N LEU A 151 20.89 18.91 11.55
CA LEU A 151 19.48 19.25 11.69
C LEU A 151 19.05 20.16 10.54
N LEU A 152 17.79 20.07 10.16
CA LEU A 152 17.22 20.90 9.12
C LEU A 152 16.97 22.32 9.62
N PRO A 153 17.34 23.35 8.84
CA PRO A 153 16.98 24.74 9.12
C PRO A 153 15.51 25.01 8.75
N ASP A 154 14.92 26.05 9.35
CA ASP A 154 13.54 26.48 9.03
C ASP A 154 13.39 26.97 7.58
N LYS A 155 14.48 27.49 7.00
CA LYS A 155 14.51 27.98 5.62
C LYS A 155 15.04 26.90 4.68
N LYS A 156 14.28 26.60 3.63
CA LYS A 156 14.68 25.66 2.58
C LYS A 156 15.95 26.13 1.87
N VAL A 157 16.91 25.23 1.73
CA VAL A 157 18.14 25.47 0.98
C VAL A 157 17.90 25.15 -0.49
N THR A 158 18.40 26.01 -1.39
CA THR A 158 18.34 25.75 -2.84
C THR A 158 19.55 24.92 -3.27
N LEU A 159 19.30 23.84 -4.01
CA LEU A 159 20.33 22.96 -4.55
C LEU A 159 20.26 22.92 -6.09
N PRO A 160 21.40 22.92 -6.80
CA PRO A 160 21.41 22.74 -8.25
C PRO A 160 20.81 21.40 -8.67
N SER A 161 20.02 21.38 -9.75
CA SER A 161 19.32 20.18 -10.22
C SER A 161 20.24 18.99 -10.52
N GLN A 162 21.43 19.24 -11.06
CA GLN A 162 22.44 18.19 -11.31
C GLN A 162 22.88 17.54 -10.00
N LYS A 163 23.25 18.37 -9.00
CA LYS A 163 23.67 17.88 -7.68
C LYS A 163 22.56 17.06 -7.02
N LEU A 164 21.30 17.48 -7.17
CA LEU A 164 20.17 16.71 -6.64
C LEU A 164 20.04 15.34 -7.30
N LYS A 165 20.16 15.27 -8.64
CA LYS A 165 20.15 14.01 -9.37
C LYS A 165 21.28 13.08 -8.90
N ASP A 166 22.50 13.61 -8.79
CA ASP A 166 23.66 12.84 -8.34
C ASP A 166 23.47 12.29 -6.91
N VAL A 167 22.86 13.06 -6.02
CA VAL A 167 22.54 12.63 -4.65
C VAL A 167 21.49 11.51 -4.66
N VAL A 168 20.44 11.64 -5.48
CA VAL A 168 19.40 10.61 -5.61
C VAL A 168 19.99 9.31 -6.15
N ASP A 169 20.78 9.37 -7.23
CA ASP A 169 21.40 8.18 -7.84
C ASP A 169 22.38 7.49 -6.89
N LYS A 170 23.18 8.27 -6.14
CA LYS A 170 24.06 7.74 -5.09
C LYS A 170 23.27 7.11 -3.95
N CYS A 171 22.18 7.73 -3.51
CA CYS A 171 21.33 7.20 -2.46
C CYS A 171 20.67 5.88 -2.90
N TYR A 172 20.20 5.81 -4.14
CA TYR A 172 19.65 4.58 -4.71
C TYR A 172 20.71 3.48 -4.73
N THR A 173 21.90 3.78 -5.28
CA THR A 173 22.99 2.81 -5.38
C THR A 173 23.39 2.29 -4.00
N ARG A 174 23.49 3.16 -2.99
CA ARG A 174 23.95 2.82 -1.64
C ARG A 174 22.93 2.06 -0.78
N PHE A 175 21.64 2.33 -0.91
CA PHE A 175 20.63 1.81 0.04
C PHE A 175 19.47 1.07 -0.61
N PHE A 176 19.13 1.36 -1.87
CA PHE A 176 17.89 0.87 -2.50
C PHE A 176 18.13 -0.09 -3.67
N SER A 177 19.39 -0.31 -4.06
CA SER A 177 19.76 -1.26 -5.10
C SER A 177 19.76 -2.70 -4.57
N PRO A 178 19.47 -3.71 -5.40
CA PRO A 178 19.63 -5.12 -5.00
C PRO A 178 21.04 -5.41 -4.51
N ALA A 179 22.06 -4.92 -5.24
CA ALA A 179 23.47 -5.09 -4.87
C ALA A 179 23.80 -4.51 -3.49
N ALA A 180 23.20 -3.38 -3.10
CA ALA A 180 23.40 -2.82 -1.76
C ALA A 180 22.78 -3.69 -0.66
N PHE A 181 21.70 -4.40 -0.95
CA PHE A 181 21.09 -5.33 -0.01
C PHE A 181 21.92 -6.61 0.11
N ASP A 182 22.34 -7.17 -1.02
CA ASP A 182 23.12 -8.40 -1.10
C ASP A 182 24.52 -8.23 -0.45
N ALA A 183 25.15 -7.06 -0.60
CA ALA A 183 26.43 -6.74 0.02
C ALA A 183 26.41 -6.84 1.57
N LEU A 184 25.23 -6.71 2.19
CA LEU A 184 25.08 -6.88 3.63
C LEU A 184 25.11 -8.35 4.09
N ASP A 185 25.01 -9.32 3.17
CA ASP A 185 25.24 -10.74 3.46
C ASP A 185 26.73 -11.10 3.36
N ASP A 186 27.45 -10.56 2.38
CA ASP A 186 28.87 -10.86 2.12
C ASP A 186 29.81 -10.38 3.24
N ASP A 187 29.55 -9.22 3.86
CA ASP A 187 30.36 -8.67 4.96
C ASP A 187 30.27 -9.48 6.27
N SER A 188 29.43 -10.52 6.34
CA SER A 188 29.24 -11.35 7.55
C SER A 188 30.07 -12.64 7.61
N ASP A 189 30.72 -13.04 6.52
CA ASP A 189 31.50 -14.28 6.46
C ASP A 189 33.01 -14.11 6.76
N ASP A 190 33.53 -12.88 6.78
CA ASP A 190 34.98 -12.62 6.87
C ASP A 190 35.54 -12.37 8.29
N SER A 191 34.72 -12.43 9.36
CA SER A 191 35.18 -12.07 10.71
C SER A 191 35.52 -13.20 11.69
N ASP A 192 35.37 -14.48 11.31
CA ASP A 192 35.63 -15.63 12.23
C ASP A 192 36.63 -16.68 11.72
N ALA A 193 37.46 -16.36 10.73
CA ALA A 193 38.59 -17.22 10.35
C ALA A 193 39.79 -17.02 11.29
N SER A 194 39.65 -17.38 12.57
CA SER A 194 40.82 -17.67 13.41
C SER A 194 41.30 -19.09 13.14
N GLU A 195 42.59 -19.19 12.83
CA GLU A 195 43.36 -20.40 12.56
C GLU A 195 43.04 -21.54 13.52
N ASP A 196 42.61 -22.69 12.98
CA ASP A 196 43.05 -23.98 13.50
C ASP A 196 43.02 -25.03 12.39
N SER A 197 44.22 -25.49 12.05
CA SER A 197 44.48 -26.61 11.16
C SER A 197 44.12 -27.94 11.85
N GLN A 198 43.25 -28.76 11.24
CA GLN A 198 43.48 -30.21 11.07
C GLN A 198 42.42 -30.92 10.18
N SER A 199 42.94 -31.53 9.11
CA SER A 199 42.53 -32.76 8.39
C SER A 199 41.06 -33.08 8.02
N SER A 200 40.87 -33.11 6.69
CA SER A 200 40.40 -34.26 5.88
C SER A 200 38.91 -34.51 5.58
N THR A 201 38.69 -34.71 4.27
CA THR A 201 37.64 -35.45 3.54
C THR A 201 36.27 -34.83 3.24
N GLY A 202 35.97 -34.79 1.93
CA GLY A 202 34.64 -35.07 1.39
C GLY A 202 33.72 -33.88 1.14
N LYS A 203 33.81 -33.26 -0.05
CA LYS A 203 32.82 -32.31 -0.57
C LYS A 203 31.44 -32.97 -0.74
N THR A 204 30.42 -32.37 -0.13
CA THR A 204 29.03 -32.35 -0.63
C THR A 204 28.52 -30.91 -0.47
N PRO A 205 27.84 -30.29 -1.46
CA PRO A 205 27.37 -28.92 -1.31
C PRO A 205 26.25 -28.90 -0.27
N ALA A 206 26.55 -28.35 0.91
CA ALA A 206 25.60 -28.21 2.00
C ALA A 206 24.48 -27.25 1.56
N THR A 207 23.24 -27.73 1.63
CA THR A 207 22.04 -26.91 1.57
C THR A 207 22.12 -25.87 2.68
N LEU A 208 22.40 -24.61 2.33
CA LEU A 208 22.45 -23.49 3.27
C LEU A 208 21.06 -23.32 3.90
N ASP A 209 20.94 -23.57 5.20
CA ASP A 209 19.74 -23.30 5.97
C ASP A 209 19.64 -21.78 6.22
N PRO A 210 18.66 -21.07 5.62
CA PRO A 210 18.57 -19.60 5.70
C PRO A 210 18.40 -19.07 7.14
N GLN A 211 17.88 -19.90 8.05
CA GLN A 211 17.71 -19.50 9.45
C GLN A 211 19.01 -19.55 10.25
N LYS A 212 20.01 -20.32 9.80
CA LYS A 212 21.29 -20.48 10.49
C LYS A 212 22.23 -19.31 10.18
N THR A 213 22.22 -18.81 8.94
CA THR A 213 22.97 -17.60 8.51
C THR A 213 22.46 -16.32 9.19
N LEU A 214 21.13 -16.16 9.37
CA LEU A 214 20.54 -15.01 10.07
C LEU A 214 20.94 -14.92 11.56
N ARG A 215 21.22 -16.04 12.23
CA ARG A 215 21.57 -16.07 13.66
C ARG A 215 23.01 -15.62 13.93
N ASN A 216 23.88 -15.66 12.92
CA ASN A 216 25.30 -15.34 13.05
C ASN A 216 25.63 -13.89 12.66
N GLN A 217 24.67 -13.14 12.09
CA GLN A 217 24.91 -11.76 11.68
C GLN A 217 24.92 -10.78 12.86
N PRO A 218 25.80 -9.77 12.85
CA PRO A 218 25.86 -8.79 13.92
C PRO A 218 24.54 -8.00 14.02
N PRO A 219 24.05 -7.67 15.24
CA PRO A 219 22.74 -7.04 15.45
C PRO A 219 22.49 -5.76 14.65
N ARG A 220 23.56 -4.99 14.36
CA ARG A 220 23.50 -3.75 13.57
C ARG A 220 23.24 -3.99 12.08
N VAL A 221 23.87 -5.01 11.48
CA VAL A 221 23.63 -5.42 10.09
C VAL A 221 22.19 -5.91 9.94
N LEU A 222 21.70 -6.67 10.92
CA LEU A 222 20.30 -7.11 10.94
C LEU A 222 19.32 -5.93 11.06
N ALA A 223 19.64 -4.92 11.87
CA ALA A 223 18.84 -3.70 11.99
C ALA A 223 18.77 -2.91 10.67
N LEU A 224 19.91 -2.73 9.99
CA LEU A 224 19.97 -2.08 8.68
C LEU A 224 19.16 -2.86 7.64
N LYS A 225 19.31 -4.19 7.56
CA LYS A 225 18.50 -5.03 6.67
C LYS A 225 17.02 -4.85 6.89
N ASN A 226 16.57 -4.88 8.15
CA ASN A 226 15.16 -4.67 8.50
C ASN A 226 14.67 -3.28 8.07
N LEU A 227 15.48 -2.24 8.22
CA LEU A 227 15.15 -0.89 7.76
C LEU A 227 15.03 -0.82 6.22
N LEU A 228 15.95 -1.44 5.48
CA LEU A 228 15.92 -1.47 4.03
C LEU A 228 14.70 -2.25 3.50
N LEU A 229 14.36 -3.39 4.13
CA LEU A 229 13.13 -4.14 3.84
C LEU A 229 11.88 -3.30 4.10
N ARG A 230 11.84 -2.60 5.24
CA ARG A 230 10.74 -1.67 5.57
C ARG A 230 10.59 -0.58 4.52
N LEU A 231 11.70 0.05 4.10
CA LEU A 231 11.71 1.08 3.07
C LEU A 231 11.20 0.55 1.74
N ARG A 232 11.66 -0.62 1.30
CA ARG A 232 11.18 -1.29 0.08
C ARG A 232 9.68 -1.58 0.13
N ASP A 233 9.21 -2.16 1.23
CA ASP A 233 7.83 -2.61 1.35
C ASP A 233 6.88 -1.40 1.47
N PHE A 234 7.25 -0.38 2.25
CA PHE A 234 6.50 0.87 2.35
C PHE A 234 6.46 1.62 1.02
N ALA A 235 7.54 1.60 0.23
CA ALA A 235 7.55 2.21 -1.10
C ALA A 235 6.47 1.60 -2.01
N SER A 236 6.23 0.29 -1.93
CA SER A 236 5.17 -0.36 -2.72
C SER A 236 3.76 0.14 -2.36
N ILE A 237 3.50 0.40 -1.08
CA ILE A 237 2.23 0.95 -0.60
C ILE A 237 2.07 2.40 -1.06
N VAL A 238 3.08 3.22 -0.83
CA VAL A 238 3.07 4.65 -1.19
C VAL A 238 2.90 4.82 -2.70
N GLU A 239 3.57 3.98 -3.50
CA GLU A 239 3.44 3.99 -4.96
C GLU A 239 2.03 3.58 -5.41
N CYS A 240 1.47 2.50 -4.87
CA CYS A 240 0.11 2.09 -5.22
C CYS A 240 -0.92 3.16 -4.86
N ASP A 241 -0.80 3.76 -3.68
CA ASP A 241 -1.70 4.80 -3.20
C ASP A 241 -1.58 6.10 -4.05
N ARG A 242 -0.36 6.48 -4.46
CA ARG A 242 -0.12 7.58 -5.42
C ARG A 242 -0.68 7.26 -6.81
N ALA A 243 -0.47 6.05 -7.32
CA ALA A 243 -1.00 5.60 -8.61
C ALA A 243 -2.53 5.57 -8.62
N MET A 244 -3.17 5.07 -7.55
CA MET A 244 -4.61 5.09 -7.38
C MET A 244 -5.16 6.51 -7.41
N ARG A 245 -4.52 7.47 -6.72
CA ARG A 245 -4.93 8.89 -6.76
C ARG A 245 -4.76 9.51 -8.13
N ALA A 246 -3.67 9.22 -8.81
CA ALA A 246 -3.38 9.68 -10.17
C ALA A 246 -4.36 9.10 -11.22
N GLY A 247 -5.02 7.99 -10.89
CA GLY A 247 -5.89 7.27 -11.82
C GLY A 247 -5.10 6.43 -12.83
N ASP A 248 -3.84 6.07 -12.53
CA ASP A 248 -3.03 5.22 -13.41
C ASP A 248 -3.18 3.76 -12.99
N ILE A 249 -4.09 3.04 -13.66
CA ILE A 249 -4.37 1.64 -13.32
C ILE A 249 -3.19 0.73 -13.68
N GLY A 250 -2.38 1.10 -14.67
CA GLY A 250 -1.20 0.32 -15.07
C GLY A 250 -0.16 0.26 -13.96
N ARG A 251 0.10 1.42 -13.31
CA ARG A 251 0.97 1.49 -12.13
C ARG A 251 0.40 0.73 -10.93
N VAL A 252 -0.92 0.77 -10.73
CA VAL A 252 -1.60 -0.03 -9.69
C VAL A 252 -1.41 -1.53 -9.92
N ILE A 253 -1.65 -2.01 -11.15
CA ILE A 253 -1.47 -3.44 -11.51
C ILE A 253 -0.02 -3.87 -11.34
N ASN A 254 0.96 -3.01 -11.60
CA ASN A 254 2.36 -3.31 -11.33
C ASN A 254 2.66 -3.54 -9.84
N MET A 255 2.03 -2.79 -8.93
CA MET A 255 2.15 -3.06 -7.50
C MET A 255 1.43 -4.35 -7.12
N TRP A 256 0.26 -4.61 -7.70
CA TRP A 256 -0.48 -5.85 -7.45
C TRP A 256 0.26 -7.10 -7.94
N ASN A 257 1.02 -7.01 -9.04
CA ASN A 257 1.92 -8.08 -9.48
C ASN A 257 2.96 -8.44 -8.39
N ARG A 258 3.55 -7.43 -7.75
CA ARG A 258 4.50 -7.64 -6.64
C ARG A 258 3.80 -8.24 -5.42
N TRP A 259 2.65 -7.69 -5.04
CA TRP A 259 1.88 -8.15 -3.89
C TRP A 259 1.29 -9.54 -4.08
N ALA A 260 0.98 -9.95 -5.31
CA ALA A 260 0.53 -11.31 -5.62
C ALA A 260 1.57 -12.36 -5.17
N VAL A 261 2.87 -12.05 -5.30
CA VAL A 261 3.94 -12.90 -4.79
C VAL A 261 4.07 -12.75 -3.27
N MET A 262 4.17 -11.52 -2.77
CA MET A 262 4.38 -11.24 -1.34
C MET A 262 3.27 -11.84 -0.45
N ALA A 263 2.02 -11.81 -0.89
CA ALA A 263 0.87 -12.29 -0.12
C ALA A 263 0.99 -13.76 0.33
N ASN A 264 1.78 -14.58 -0.38
CA ASN A 264 2.02 -15.99 -0.02
C ASN A 264 2.87 -16.14 1.25
N GLY A 265 3.79 -15.20 1.51
CA GLY A 265 4.69 -15.24 2.67
C GLY A 265 4.22 -14.40 3.86
N MET A 266 3.15 -13.62 3.70
CA MET A 266 2.73 -12.63 4.69
C MET A 266 1.62 -13.14 5.61
N THR A 267 1.81 -12.94 6.92
CA THR A 267 0.76 -13.17 7.91
C THR A 267 -0.39 -12.17 7.70
N GLY A 268 -1.63 -12.64 7.84
CA GLY A 268 -2.83 -11.80 7.63
C GLY A 268 -3.33 -11.70 6.18
N LEU A 269 -2.56 -12.16 5.18
CA LEU A 269 -2.96 -12.13 3.75
C LEU A 269 -3.32 -13.50 3.16
N ARG A 270 -3.51 -14.54 3.98
CA ARG A 270 -3.80 -15.91 3.51
C ARG A 270 -4.93 -15.99 2.48
N ASN A 271 -6.00 -15.22 2.69
CA ASN A 271 -7.11 -15.21 1.75
C ASN A 271 -6.72 -14.49 0.43
N TYR A 272 -5.88 -13.44 0.49
CA TYR A 272 -5.41 -12.74 -0.71
C TYR A 272 -4.33 -13.51 -1.48
N ALA A 273 -3.59 -14.43 -0.82
CA ALA A 273 -2.54 -15.23 -1.44
C ALA A 273 -3.01 -16.05 -2.66
N ILE A 274 -4.30 -16.42 -2.70
CA ILE A 274 -4.89 -17.15 -3.83
C ILE A 274 -5.65 -16.20 -4.77
N HIS A 275 -6.47 -15.31 -4.21
CA HIS A 275 -7.39 -14.51 -5.01
C HIS A 275 -6.73 -13.34 -5.75
N LEU A 276 -5.71 -12.71 -5.17
CA LEU A 276 -5.01 -11.61 -5.81
C LEU A 276 -4.22 -12.06 -7.06
N PRO A 277 -3.38 -13.12 -7.02
CA PRO A 277 -2.72 -13.61 -8.23
C PRO A 277 -3.70 -14.04 -9.33
N ARG A 278 -4.82 -14.70 -8.95
CA ARG A 278 -5.86 -15.09 -9.92
C ARG A 278 -6.46 -13.88 -10.62
N MET A 279 -6.81 -12.83 -9.87
CA MET A 279 -7.35 -11.61 -10.45
C MET A 279 -6.35 -10.90 -11.35
N VAL A 280 -5.09 -10.81 -10.93
CA VAL A 280 -4.02 -10.20 -11.72
C VAL A 280 -3.81 -10.96 -13.04
N LEU A 281 -3.71 -12.29 -13.00
CA LEU A 281 -3.60 -13.11 -14.22
C LEU A 281 -4.83 -12.96 -15.13
N LEU A 282 -6.02 -12.92 -14.53
CA LEU A 282 -7.27 -12.73 -15.25
C LEU A 282 -7.27 -11.42 -16.03
N LEU A 283 -6.94 -10.31 -15.37
CA LEU A 283 -6.91 -8.97 -15.95
C LEU A 283 -5.75 -8.73 -16.94
N THR A 284 -4.68 -9.50 -16.88
CA THR A 284 -3.45 -9.23 -17.67
C THR A 284 -3.12 -10.27 -18.73
N LYS A 285 -3.63 -11.50 -18.60
CA LYS A 285 -3.25 -12.64 -19.46
C LYS A 285 -4.42 -13.44 -20.02
N VAL A 286 -5.56 -13.51 -19.31
CA VAL A 286 -6.66 -14.41 -19.68
C VAL A 286 -7.75 -13.69 -20.46
N LEU A 287 -8.15 -12.50 -20.02
CA LEU A 287 -9.26 -11.78 -20.66
C LEU A 287 -8.83 -11.13 -21.99
N PRO A 288 -9.74 -11.05 -22.98
CA PRO A 288 -9.51 -10.25 -24.19
C PRO A 288 -9.25 -8.80 -23.84
N GLU A 289 -8.34 -8.14 -24.57
CA GLU A 289 -7.84 -6.79 -24.22
C GLU A 289 -8.96 -5.77 -24.01
N GLY A 290 -9.98 -5.76 -24.86
CA GLY A 290 -11.12 -4.84 -24.71
C GLY A 290 -11.85 -5.02 -23.37
N LEU A 291 -12.11 -6.27 -22.96
CA LEU A 291 -12.78 -6.57 -21.70
C LEU A 291 -11.84 -6.32 -20.50
N ALA A 292 -10.58 -6.70 -20.62
CA ALA A 292 -9.56 -6.44 -19.61
C ALA A 292 -9.42 -4.94 -19.31
N THR A 293 -9.41 -4.11 -20.34
CA THR A 293 -9.33 -2.65 -20.21
C THR A 293 -10.55 -2.08 -19.53
N VAL A 294 -11.76 -2.49 -19.92
CA VAL A 294 -13.01 -2.04 -19.26
C VAL A 294 -13.00 -2.38 -17.77
N LEU A 295 -12.60 -3.61 -17.41
CA LEU A 295 -12.55 -4.05 -16.02
C LEU A 295 -11.45 -3.36 -15.21
N ARG A 296 -10.26 -3.16 -15.79
CA ARG A 296 -9.18 -2.39 -15.17
C ARG A 296 -9.64 -0.96 -14.89
N HIS A 297 -10.20 -0.30 -15.90
CA HIS A 297 -10.66 1.09 -15.80
C HIS A 297 -11.89 1.24 -14.89
N SER A 298 -12.64 0.16 -14.62
CA SER A 298 -13.78 0.20 -13.69
C SER A 298 -13.40 0.17 -12.21
N LEU A 299 -12.17 -0.22 -11.87
CA LEU A 299 -11.68 -0.34 -10.50
C LEU A 299 -11.51 1.01 -9.81
N LEU A 300 -11.24 2.07 -10.57
CA LEU A 300 -11.03 3.42 -10.07
C LEU A 300 -12.06 4.38 -10.63
N VAL A 301 -12.50 5.32 -9.79
CA VAL A 301 -13.42 6.40 -10.18
C VAL A 301 -12.89 7.73 -9.67
N CYS A 302 -13.22 8.83 -10.35
CA CYS A 302 -12.87 10.18 -9.90
C CYS A 302 -14.13 10.96 -9.48
N PRO A 303 -14.59 10.85 -8.22
CA PRO A 303 -15.85 11.46 -7.77
C PRO A 303 -15.89 12.97 -7.95
N SER A 304 -14.75 13.63 -7.79
CA SER A 304 -14.65 15.09 -7.88
C SER A 304 -14.52 15.61 -9.32
N GLY A 305 -14.09 14.76 -10.26
CA GLY A 305 -13.67 15.18 -11.60
C GLY A 305 -12.40 16.04 -11.63
N ARG A 306 -11.58 16.00 -10.57
CA ARG A 306 -10.27 16.70 -10.51
C ARG A 306 -9.12 15.71 -10.74
N PRO A 307 -8.01 16.13 -11.38
CA PRO A 307 -6.79 15.35 -11.41
C PRO A 307 -6.32 14.98 -9.99
N ASN A 308 -5.65 13.83 -9.83
CA ASN A 308 -5.17 13.32 -8.54
C ASN A 308 -6.24 13.06 -7.45
N HIS A 309 -7.51 12.93 -7.84
CA HIS A 309 -8.63 12.66 -6.93
C HIS A 309 -9.38 11.35 -7.26
N PHE A 310 -8.70 10.40 -7.90
CA PHE A 310 -9.24 9.05 -8.09
C PHE A 310 -9.23 8.28 -6.77
N VAL A 311 -10.20 7.38 -6.63
CA VAL A 311 -10.35 6.44 -5.52
C VAL A 311 -10.84 5.09 -6.03
N GLY A 312 -10.68 4.03 -5.24
CA GLY A 312 -11.30 2.74 -5.53
C GLY A 312 -12.82 2.87 -5.63
N LYS A 313 -13.42 2.23 -6.64
CA LYS A 313 -14.87 2.23 -6.82
C LYS A 313 -15.58 1.60 -5.61
N ASP A 314 -15.01 0.53 -5.08
CA ASP A 314 -15.45 -0.12 -3.83
C ASP A 314 -15.55 0.87 -2.67
N PHE A 315 -14.50 1.65 -2.40
CA PHE A 315 -14.53 2.68 -1.36
C PHE A 315 -15.57 3.78 -1.63
N TYR A 316 -15.71 4.21 -2.89
CA TYR A 316 -16.72 5.20 -3.25
C TYR A 316 -18.14 4.68 -2.97
N LEU A 317 -18.42 3.42 -3.33
CA LEU A 317 -19.72 2.77 -3.10
C LEU A 317 -19.99 2.54 -1.61
N GLU A 318 -18.98 2.17 -0.82
CA GLU A 318 -19.10 2.05 0.63
C GLU A 318 -19.48 3.38 1.29
N ASN A 319 -18.90 4.49 0.84
CA ASN A 319 -19.28 5.81 1.33
C ASN A 319 -20.74 6.15 0.98
N GLN A 320 -21.22 5.82 -0.22
CA GLN A 320 -22.63 6.00 -0.57
C GLN A 320 -23.55 5.14 0.31
N ASN A 321 -23.15 3.88 0.56
CA ASN A 321 -23.86 2.96 1.44
C ASN A 321 -23.88 3.43 2.91
N PHE A 322 -22.80 4.07 3.37
CA PHE A 322 -22.76 4.67 4.70
C PHE A 322 -23.81 5.79 4.83
N TRP A 323 -23.87 6.72 3.88
CA TRP A 323 -24.86 7.80 3.91
C TRP A 323 -26.30 7.27 3.84
N LEU A 324 -26.55 6.26 3.01
CA LEU A 324 -27.81 5.53 2.98
C LEU A 324 -28.22 5.05 4.38
N LYS A 325 -27.33 4.31 5.06
CA LYS A 325 -27.57 3.80 6.41
C LYS A 325 -27.74 4.93 7.42
N TYR A 326 -26.92 5.97 7.33
CA TYR A 326 -26.96 7.13 8.23
C TYR A 326 -28.31 7.85 8.15
N PHE A 327 -28.76 8.27 6.96
CA PHE A 327 -30.04 8.95 6.77
C PHE A 327 -31.21 8.08 7.25
N TYR A 328 -31.16 6.79 6.94
CA TYR A 328 -32.21 5.86 7.31
C TYR A 328 -32.30 5.63 8.82
N ASN A 329 -31.15 5.50 9.50
CA ASN A 329 -31.11 5.27 10.94
C ASN A 329 -31.52 6.50 11.75
N HIS A 330 -31.30 7.71 11.22
CA HIS A 330 -31.75 8.95 11.86
C HIS A 330 -33.23 9.27 11.57
N SER A 331 -33.92 8.44 10.76
CA SER A 331 -35.36 8.54 10.51
C SER A 331 -36.22 7.75 11.53
N GLY A 332 -35.62 7.30 12.63
CA GLY A 332 -36.33 6.76 13.82
C GLY A 332 -36.80 5.30 13.75
N ILE A 333 -36.69 4.62 12.61
CA ILE A 333 -37.29 3.29 12.40
C ILE A 333 -36.24 2.14 12.52
N GLY A 334 -34.96 2.45 12.72
CA GLY A 334 -33.86 1.46 12.70
C GLY A 334 -33.61 0.92 11.28
N THR A 335 -32.51 0.19 10.99
CA THR A 335 -32.18 -0.26 9.62
C THR A 335 -33.06 -1.43 9.14
N GLU A 336 -33.85 -1.22 8.08
CA GLU A 336 -34.53 -2.28 7.32
C GLU A 336 -34.04 -2.25 5.87
N ILE A 337 -33.23 -3.25 5.52
CA ILE A 337 -32.52 -3.32 4.24
C ILE A 337 -33.49 -3.34 3.03
N ASN A 338 -34.62 -4.02 3.16
CA ASN A 338 -35.61 -4.12 2.08
C ASN A 338 -36.24 -2.75 1.77
N ARG A 339 -36.58 -1.97 2.80
CA ARG A 339 -37.18 -0.64 2.61
C ARG A 339 -36.16 0.39 2.11
N LEU A 340 -34.91 0.31 2.58
CA LEU A 340 -33.79 1.11 2.09
C LEU A 340 -33.56 0.90 0.59
N LYS A 341 -33.59 -0.37 0.16
CA LYS A 341 -33.47 -0.78 -1.25
C LYS A 341 -34.61 -0.22 -2.10
N ASP A 342 -35.83 -0.18 -1.58
CA ASP A 342 -37.00 0.19 -2.37
C ASP A 342 -37.26 1.68 -2.54
N VAL A 343 -36.95 2.50 -1.52
CA VAL A 343 -37.33 3.92 -1.46
C VAL A 343 -36.18 4.87 -1.82
N PHE A 344 -34.94 4.54 -1.43
CA PHE A 344 -33.83 5.51 -1.44
C PHE A 344 -32.70 5.18 -2.42
N SER A 345 -32.52 3.92 -2.82
CA SER A 345 -31.45 3.52 -3.77
C SER A 345 -31.52 4.30 -5.09
N LEU A 346 -32.72 4.63 -5.56
CA LEU A 346 -32.97 5.39 -6.79
C LEU A 346 -32.75 6.91 -6.65
N ASN A 347 -32.83 7.46 -5.43
CA ASN A 347 -32.98 8.90 -5.21
C ASN A 347 -31.71 9.61 -4.72
N ILE A 348 -30.66 8.88 -4.32
CA ILE A 348 -29.44 9.50 -3.78
C ILE A 348 -28.55 10.11 -4.87
N SER A 349 -28.65 9.61 -6.10
CA SER A 349 -28.00 10.26 -7.25
C SER A 349 -28.63 11.63 -7.56
N ILE A 350 -29.88 11.88 -7.14
CA ILE A 350 -30.71 13.01 -7.59
C ILE A 350 -31.01 14.02 -6.45
N GLY A 351 -30.98 13.63 -5.18
CA GLY A 351 -31.75 14.35 -4.15
C GLY A 351 -31.16 15.57 -3.40
N LEU A 352 -29.88 15.95 -3.50
CA LEU A 352 -29.36 17.09 -2.70
C LEU A 352 -28.32 18.00 -3.38
N LYS A 353 -27.93 17.69 -4.63
CA LYS A 353 -26.79 18.35 -5.29
C LYS A 353 -27.18 19.42 -6.32
N GLY A 354 -28.40 19.35 -6.89
CA GLY A 354 -28.89 20.31 -7.88
C GLY A 354 -29.37 21.63 -7.26
N ASP A 355 -30.09 21.56 -6.13
CA ASP A 355 -30.87 22.72 -5.64
C ASP A 355 -30.26 23.48 -4.46
N SER A 356 -29.18 22.98 -3.85
CA SER A 356 -28.64 23.63 -2.63
C SER A 356 -27.74 24.84 -2.89
N GLY A 357 -27.36 25.11 -4.15
CA GLY A 357 -26.50 26.24 -4.53
C GLY A 357 -25.13 26.30 -3.84
N LYS A 358 -24.77 25.26 -3.05
CA LYS A 358 -23.56 25.21 -2.24
C LYS A 358 -22.48 24.43 -2.98
N ASN A 359 -21.38 25.11 -3.28
CA ASN A 359 -20.18 24.47 -3.80
C ASN A 359 -19.67 23.44 -2.78
N LEU A 360 -19.54 22.19 -3.22
CA LEU A 360 -18.95 21.12 -2.41
C LEU A 360 -17.45 21.42 -2.20
N ILE A 361 -17.10 21.96 -1.04
CA ILE A 361 -15.70 22.13 -0.63
C ILE A 361 -15.18 20.76 -0.19
N ILE A 362 -14.63 19.99 -1.14
CA ILE A 362 -13.88 18.78 -0.81
C ILE A 362 -12.53 19.23 -0.25
N GLN A 363 -12.41 19.21 1.08
CA GLN A 363 -11.14 19.46 1.78
C GLN A 363 -10.23 18.24 1.66
N SER A 364 -9.05 18.43 1.08
CA SER A 364 -7.94 17.50 1.18
C SER A 364 -7.09 17.92 2.37
N HIS A 365 -7.15 17.19 3.49
CA HIS A 365 -6.20 17.40 4.57
C HIS A 365 -4.84 16.87 4.11
N LYS A 366 -3.87 17.77 3.91
CA LYS A 366 -2.48 17.39 3.69
C LYS A 366 -1.82 17.27 5.05
N HIS A 367 -1.33 16.08 5.38
CA HIS A 367 -0.53 15.90 6.58
C HIS A 367 0.92 16.28 6.28
N GLU A 368 1.35 17.42 6.80
CA GLU A 368 2.71 17.92 6.63
C GLU A 368 3.61 17.48 7.79
N LEU A 369 4.85 17.12 7.48
CA LEU A 369 5.90 16.91 8.47
C LEU A 369 6.51 18.28 8.81
N THR A 370 6.44 18.68 10.07
CA THR A 370 7.07 19.92 10.54
C THR A 370 8.59 19.74 10.64
N THR A 371 9.34 20.83 10.52
CA THR A 371 10.79 20.83 10.71
C THR A 371 11.18 20.26 12.08
N ASP A 372 10.41 20.59 13.12
CA ASP A 372 10.62 20.08 14.48
C ASP A 372 10.46 18.55 14.57
N SER A 373 9.37 18.01 14.01
CA SER A 373 9.15 16.55 13.96
C SER A 373 10.27 15.84 13.22
N ILE A 374 10.71 16.39 12.09
CA ILE A 374 11.83 15.83 11.32
C ILE A 374 13.12 15.87 12.14
N ASN A 375 13.43 17.00 12.78
CA ASN A 375 14.64 17.15 13.58
C ASN A 375 14.65 16.21 14.80
N ASN A 376 13.50 15.95 15.42
CA ASN A 376 13.38 14.95 16.48
C ASN A 376 13.65 13.53 15.97
N PHE A 377 13.10 13.18 14.80
CA PHE A 377 13.44 11.92 14.13
C PHE A 377 14.94 11.81 13.81
N LEU A 378 15.56 12.86 13.27
CA LEU A 378 16.99 12.85 12.94
C LEU A 378 17.87 12.62 14.17
N LYS A 379 17.55 13.23 15.32
CA LYS A 379 18.23 12.97 16.60
C LYS A 379 18.12 11.50 17.01
N MET A 380 16.92 10.92 16.91
CA MET A 380 16.70 9.50 17.21
C MET A 380 17.49 8.60 16.25
N ALA A 381 17.46 8.90 14.95
CA ALA A 381 18.15 8.13 13.92
C ALA A 381 19.69 8.15 14.10
N GLN A 382 20.23 9.28 14.58
CA GLN A 382 21.64 9.44 14.94
C GLN A 382 21.99 8.66 16.20
N GLN A 383 21.19 8.80 17.26
CA GLN A 383 21.41 8.13 18.54
C GLN A 383 21.48 6.60 18.39
N HIS A 384 20.64 6.05 17.52
CA HIS A 384 20.57 4.60 17.27
C HIS A 384 21.39 4.15 16.05
N GLU A 385 22.12 5.06 15.40
CA GLU A 385 22.94 4.78 14.22
C GLU A 385 22.24 3.90 13.17
N ILE A 386 20.98 4.20 12.85
CA ILE A 386 20.07 3.28 12.13
C ILE A 386 20.51 2.91 10.69
N LEU A 387 21.55 3.57 10.16
CA LEU A 387 22.16 3.32 8.85
C LEU A 387 23.59 2.76 8.93
N SER A 388 24.08 2.37 10.11
CA SER A 388 25.44 1.85 10.29
C SER A 388 25.57 0.38 9.85
N ASP A 389 26.55 0.10 9.00
CA ASP A 389 26.95 -1.25 8.58
C ASP A 389 28.08 -1.85 9.47
N LYS A 390 28.74 -1.02 10.28
CA LYS A 390 29.89 -1.43 11.11
C LYS A 390 29.52 -1.59 12.57
N THR A 391 29.84 -2.76 13.11
CA THR A 391 30.09 -2.96 14.54
C THR A 391 31.29 -2.10 14.92
N HIS A 392 31.06 -0.93 15.53
CA HIS A 392 32.15 -0.19 16.16
C HIS A 392 32.73 -1.06 17.29
N LYS A 393 33.82 -1.79 17.02
CA LYS A 393 34.85 -1.99 18.05
C LYS A 393 35.49 -0.62 18.25
N GLN A 394 35.04 0.11 19.26
CA GLN A 394 35.90 1.10 19.89
C GLN A 394 37.06 0.32 20.49
N ILE A 395 38.22 0.37 19.84
CA ILE A 395 39.49 0.12 20.51
C ILE A 395 39.86 1.48 21.11
N GLU A 396 40.11 1.45 22.42
CA GLU A 396 40.39 2.58 23.32
C GLU A 396 41.46 3.56 22.80
#